data_AF-A0A8T5TNP9-F1
#
_entry.id   AF-A0A8T5TNP9-F1
#
_cell.length_a   1.000
_cell.length_b   1.000
_cell.length_c   1.000
_cell.angle_alpha   90.00
_cell.angle_beta   90.00
_cell.angle_gamma   90.00
#
_symmetry.space_group_name_H-M   'P 1'
#
loop_
_entity.id
_entity.type
_entity.pdbx_description
1 polymer ?
#
loop_
_entity_poly.entity_id
_entity_poly.type
_entity_poly.pdbx_seq_one_letter_code
_entity_poly.pdbx_strand_id
1 'polypeptide(L)'
;MLKITQANFLPIEKSEFPEICERKGVGHPDTVCDAVADACSRALCLYYLENFDRVYHHNVDKAALVGGTAKPKFGGGLIIQPQYFLIVGRAI
;
A
#
# COMPACT_ATOMS: atom_id res chain seq x y z
N MET A 1 -0.07 30.14 11.82
CA MET A 1 1.26 30.77 11.68
C MET A 1 2.27 29.66 11.49
N LEU A 2 3.07 29.68 10.43
CA LEU A 2 4.09 28.65 10.19
C LEU A 2 5.25 28.84 11.18
N LYS A 3 5.69 27.75 11.80
CA LYS A 3 6.77 27.75 12.78
C LYS A 3 7.97 27.01 12.20
N ILE A 4 9.11 27.69 12.12
CA ILE A 4 10.39 27.11 11.72
C ILE A 4 11.28 27.08 12.97
N THR A 5 11.81 25.91 13.29
CA THR A 5 12.70 25.70 14.43
C THR A 5 13.90 24.86 14.03
N GLN A 6 15.01 25.02 14.74
CA GLN A 6 16.19 24.19 14.57
C GLN A 6 15.89 22.73 14.93
N ALA A 7 16.40 21.79 14.12
CA ALA A 7 16.35 20.36 14.43
C ALA A 7 17.22 20.05 15.65
N ASN A 8 16.73 19.17 16.53
CA ASN A 8 17.40 18.75 17.77
C ASN A 8 18.11 17.40 17.65
N PHE A 9 18.33 16.93 16.42
CA PHE A 9 19.04 15.70 16.09
C PHE A 9 20.10 15.98 15.02
N LEU A 10 21.14 15.15 15.00
CA LEU A 10 22.16 15.21 13.95
C LEU A 10 21.61 14.65 12.63
N PRO A 11 22.14 15.09 11.48
CA PRO A 11 21.92 14.39 10.22
C PRO A 11 22.20 12.89 10.35
N ILE A 12 21.41 12.04 9.68
CA ILE A 12 21.47 10.59 9.85
C ILE A 12 22.86 10.03 9.52
N GLU A 13 23.53 10.62 8.52
CA GLU A 13 24.88 10.28 8.09
C GLU A 13 25.98 10.62 9.11
N LYS A 14 25.63 11.37 10.17
CA LYS A 14 26.52 11.73 11.30
C LYS A 14 26.15 11.02 12.60
N SER A 15 25.19 10.10 12.57
CA SER A 15 24.80 9.30 13.73
C SER A 15 25.92 8.34 14.15
N GLU A 16 26.17 8.20 15.45
CA GLU A 16 27.06 7.16 15.99
C GLU A 16 26.38 5.77 16.04
N PHE A 17 25.06 5.71 15.85
CA PHE A 17 24.29 4.47 15.74
C PHE A 17 24.20 3.99 14.27
N PRO A 18 24.22 2.67 14.02
CA PRO A 18 24.07 2.11 12.67
C PRO A 18 22.77 2.54 11.98
N GLU A 19 22.88 2.91 10.71
CA GLU A 19 21.74 3.16 9.84
C GLU A 19 21.31 1.87 9.14
N ILE A 20 20.01 1.59 9.13
CA ILE A 20 19.40 0.46 8.42
C ILE A 20 18.22 0.99 7.61
N CYS A 21 18.18 0.63 6.33
CA CYS A 21 17.07 0.95 5.45
C CYS A 21 16.44 -0.34 4.89
N GLU A 22 15.11 -0.38 4.83
CA GLU A 22 14.35 -1.46 4.20
C GLU A 22 13.47 -0.88 3.09
N ARG A 23 13.37 -1.59 1.97
CA ARG A 23 12.40 -1.31 0.92
C ARG A 23 11.68 -2.59 0.53
N LYS A 24 10.36 -2.59 0.66
CA LYS A 24 9.48 -3.63 0.12
C LYS A 24 9.25 -3.37 -1.38
N GLY A 25 9.58 -4.35 -2.20
CA GLY A 25 9.47 -4.26 -3.66
C GLY A 25 8.02 -4.37 -4.14
N VAL A 26 7.80 -4.10 -5.43
CA VAL A 26 6.44 -4.05 -6.03
C VAL A 26 5.63 -5.36 -5.89
N GLY A 27 6.29 -6.50 -5.77
CA GLY A 27 5.65 -7.81 -5.58
C GLY A 27 5.54 -8.24 -4.11
N HIS A 28 6.04 -7.44 -3.17
CA HIS A 28 5.89 -7.73 -1.74
C HIS A 28 4.40 -7.65 -1.36
N PRO A 29 3.83 -8.62 -0.64
CA PRO A 29 2.40 -8.64 -0.31
C PRO A 29 1.88 -7.33 0.29
N ASP A 30 2.61 -6.73 1.24
CA ASP A 30 2.23 -5.43 1.81
C ASP A 30 2.20 -4.30 0.77
N THR A 31 3.21 -4.21 -0.11
CA THR A 31 3.24 -3.20 -1.17
C THR A 31 2.11 -3.41 -2.18
N VAL A 32 1.71 -4.66 -2.44
CA VAL A 32 0.52 -4.96 -3.25
C VAL A 32 -0.74 -4.48 -2.53
N CYS A 33 -0.88 -4.72 -1.23
CA CYS A 33 -2.01 -4.19 -0.44
C CYS A 33 -2.10 -2.67 -0.52
N ASP A 34 -0.98 -1.96 -0.31
CA ASP A 34 -0.90 -0.50 -0.39
C ASP A 34 -1.32 0.00 -1.78
N ALA A 35 -0.77 -0.61 -2.84
CA ALA A 35 -1.03 -0.22 -4.22
C ALA A 35 -2.50 -0.45 -4.63
N VAL A 36 -3.11 -1.56 -4.23
CA VAL A 36 -4.51 -1.85 -4.57
C VAL A 36 -5.46 -0.96 -3.75
N ALA A 37 -5.14 -0.67 -2.49
CA ALA A 37 -5.91 0.30 -1.68
C ALA A 37 -5.91 1.69 -2.31
N ASP A 38 -4.73 2.19 -2.73
CA ASP A 38 -4.61 3.47 -3.47
C ASP A 38 -5.37 3.44 -4.80
N ALA A 39 -5.21 2.36 -5.59
CA ALA A 39 -5.92 2.21 -6.84
C ALA A 39 -7.44 2.20 -6.66
N CYS A 40 -7.95 1.56 -5.60
CA CYS A 40 -9.36 1.57 -5.25
C CYS A 40 -9.85 2.98 -4.88
N SER A 41 -9.10 3.70 -4.04
CA SER A 41 -9.38 5.08 -3.65
C SER A 41 -9.46 6.01 -4.87
N ARG A 42 -8.48 5.91 -5.78
CA ARG A 42 -8.44 6.70 -7.03
C ARG A 42 -9.62 6.37 -7.93
N ALA A 43 -9.96 5.09 -8.07
CA ALA A 43 -11.11 4.68 -8.88
C ALA A 43 -12.43 5.24 -8.30
N LEU A 44 -12.60 5.23 -6.98
CA LEU A 44 -13.74 5.87 -6.32
C LEU A 44 -13.77 7.38 -6.55
N CYS A 45 -12.63 8.07 -6.41
CA CYS A 45 -12.53 9.50 -6.69
C CYS A 45 -12.97 9.84 -8.11
N LEU A 46 -12.45 9.13 -9.11
CA LEU A 46 -12.80 9.34 -10.52
C LEU A 46 -14.29 9.09 -10.75
N TYR A 47 -14.80 7.96 -10.27
CA TYR A 47 -16.22 7.63 -10.36
C TYR A 47 -17.10 8.72 -9.75
N TYR A 48 -16.75 9.22 -8.56
CA TYR A 48 -17.54 10.25 -7.90
C TYR A 48 -17.52 11.59 -8.64
N LEU A 49 -16.37 11.99 -9.16
CA LEU A 49 -16.26 13.21 -9.95
C LEU A 49 -17.06 13.11 -11.25
N GLU A 50 -16.94 12.00 -11.97
CA GLU A 50 -17.64 11.77 -13.25
C GLU A 50 -19.17 11.77 -13.10
N ASN A 51 -19.69 11.28 -11.97
CA ASN A 51 -21.12 11.07 -11.79
C ASN A 51 -21.80 12.15 -10.92
N PHE A 52 -21.05 12.86 -10.08
CA PHE A 52 -21.63 13.75 -9.07
C PHE A 52 -20.88 15.07 -8.88
N ASP A 53 -19.84 15.35 -9.68
CA ASP A 53 -19.06 16.61 -9.65
C ASP A 53 -18.42 16.90 -8.28
N ARG A 54 -18.23 15.87 -7.46
CA ARG A 54 -17.57 15.97 -6.15
C ARG A 54 -17.07 14.61 -5.70
N VAL A 55 -16.04 14.59 -4.86
CA VAL A 55 -15.59 13.36 -4.19
C VAL A 55 -16.42 13.13 -2.92
N TYR A 56 -17.07 11.98 -2.80
CA TYR A 56 -17.74 11.58 -1.55
C TYR A 56 -16.74 10.99 -0.56
N HIS A 57 -17.09 11.07 0.73
CA HIS A 57 -16.26 10.50 1.79
C HIS A 57 -16.11 8.99 1.61
N HIS A 58 -14.86 8.56 1.42
CA HIS A 58 -14.47 7.16 1.43
C HIS A 58 -13.09 7.03 2.09
N ASN A 59 -12.84 5.87 2.70
CA ASN A 59 -11.53 5.46 3.18
C ASN A 59 -11.43 3.95 2.95
N VAL A 60 -10.62 3.56 1.97
CA VAL A 60 -10.37 2.16 1.56
C VAL A 60 -8.91 1.78 1.77
N ASP A 61 -8.34 2.29 2.86
CA ASP A 61 -6.94 2.17 3.29
C ASP A 61 -6.65 0.88 4.08
N LYS A 62 -7.57 -0.09 4.08
CA LYS A 62 -7.35 -1.40 4.69
C LYS A 62 -7.47 -2.47 3.61
N ALA A 63 -6.53 -3.39 3.59
CA ALA A 63 -6.56 -4.52 2.68
C ALA A 63 -5.96 -5.75 3.36
N ALA A 64 -6.48 -6.92 3.01
CA ALA A 64 -5.94 -8.20 3.42
C ALA A 64 -5.60 -9.01 2.17
N LEU A 65 -4.31 -9.34 2.00
CA LEU A 65 -3.83 -10.30 1.03
C LEU A 65 -3.47 -11.59 1.77
N VAL A 66 -4.36 -12.56 1.72
CA VAL A 66 -4.18 -13.88 2.33
C VAL A 66 -3.45 -14.77 1.34
N GLY A 67 -2.30 -15.29 1.79
CA GLY A 67 -1.46 -16.17 0.99
C GLY A 67 -2.19 -17.44 0.54
N GLY A 68 -1.95 -17.82 -0.71
CA GLY A 68 -2.32 -19.13 -1.25
C GLY A 68 -1.18 -20.14 -1.11
N THR A 69 -1.24 -21.22 -1.89
CA THR A 69 -0.17 -22.21 -1.98
C THR A 69 0.15 -22.53 -3.44
N ALA A 70 1.42 -22.78 -3.73
CA ALA A 70 1.90 -23.08 -5.08
C ALA A 70 2.91 -24.22 -5.06
N LYS A 71 3.01 -24.94 -6.19
CA LYS A 71 4.04 -25.93 -6.48
C LYS A 71 4.89 -25.43 -7.67
N PRO A 72 5.85 -24.52 -7.43
CA PRO A 72 6.76 -24.06 -8.46
C PRO A 72 7.71 -25.19 -8.89
N LYS A 73 8.10 -25.22 -10.17
CA LYS A 73 9.13 -26.12 -10.71
C LYS A 73 9.89 -25.42 -11.85
N PHE A 74 11.07 -25.92 -12.23
CA PHE A 74 11.72 -25.38 -13.44
C PHE A 74 10.81 -25.55 -14.66
N GLY A 75 10.70 -24.50 -15.48
CA GLY A 75 9.83 -24.47 -16.66
C GLY A 75 8.33 -24.32 -16.36
N GLY A 76 7.91 -24.03 -15.12
CA GLY A 76 6.51 -23.71 -14.81
C GLY A 76 6.09 -24.01 -13.37
N GLY A 77 4.90 -24.57 -13.19
CA GLY A 77 4.37 -24.88 -11.86
C GLY A 77 2.85 -24.84 -11.83
N LEU A 78 2.29 -24.95 -10.63
CA LEU A 78 0.85 -24.87 -10.39
C LEU A 78 0.58 -23.96 -9.20
N ILE A 79 -0.46 -23.13 -9.30
CA ILE A 79 -1.12 -22.55 -8.13
C ILE A 79 -2.09 -23.62 -7.61
N ILE A 80 -1.88 -24.10 -6.39
CA ILE A 80 -2.72 -25.13 -5.77
C ILE A 80 -3.94 -24.45 -5.12
N GLN A 81 -3.68 -23.38 -4.37
CA GLN A 81 -4.70 -22.55 -3.76
C GLN A 81 -4.42 -21.10 -4.15
N PRO A 82 -5.38 -20.38 -4.77
CA PRO A 82 -5.19 -18.99 -5.13
C PRO A 82 -5.05 -18.13 -3.88
N GLN A 83 -4.35 -17.01 -4.03
CA GLN A 83 -4.36 -15.94 -3.04
C GLN A 83 -5.79 -15.37 -2.95
N TYR A 84 -6.17 -14.93 -1.75
CA TYR A 84 -7.42 -14.22 -1.52
C TYR A 84 -7.11 -12.77 -1.17
N PHE A 85 -7.73 -11.84 -1.90
CA PHE A 85 -7.57 -10.42 -1.68
C PHE A 85 -8.89 -9.81 -1.23
N LEU A 86 -8.87 -9.02 -0.16
CA LEU A 86 -10.02 -8.32 0.38
C LEU A 86 -9.69 -6.84 0.61
N ILE A 87 -10.40 -5.95 -0.07
CA ILE A 87 -10.42 -4.52 0.28
C ILE A 87 -11.41 -4.31 1.43
N VAL A 88 -10.98 -3.56 2.43
CA VAL A 88 -11.76 -3.21 3.62
C VAL A 88 -11.78 -1.70 3.76
N GLY A 89 -12.95 -1.14 4.06
CA GLY A 89 -13.07 0.30 4.18
C GLY A 89 -14.51 0.77 4.29
N ARG A 90 -14.69 2.07 4.05
CA ARG A 90 -15.98 2.74 3.96
C ARG A 90 -16.05 3.51 2.64
N ALA A 91 -17.18 3.42 1.95
CA ALA A 91 -17.52 4.22 0.78
C ALA A 91 -19.04 4.47 0.80
N ILE A 92 -19.49 5.58 0.22
CA ILE A 92 -20.90 6.00 0.16
C ILE A 92 -21.35 6.12 -1.30
#